data_AF-A0A4Y2LN01-F1
#
_entry.id   AF-A0A4Y2LN01-F1
#
_cell.length_a   1.000
_cell.length_b   1.000
_cell.length_c   1.000
_cell.angle_alpha   90.00
_cell.angle_beta   90.00
_cell.angle_gamma   90.00
#
_symmetry.space_group_name_H-M   'P 1'
#
loop_
_entity.id
_entity.type
_entity.pdbx_description
1 polymer ?
#
loop_
_entity_poly.entity_id
_entity_poly.type
_entity_poly.pdbx_seq_one_letter_code
_entity_poly.pdbx_strand_id
1 'polypeptide(L)'
;MEKNEFRAVIEHFYLKRLTPKEIKTKSDEVHGTSATAFATIYNRVNEFKRRRTSTNDQNRSGRPEEETSSEMIDKIHDMVLSDRRIKVREIGEARGISQGTVFSILHEKLGVKKISERRVPCLLLMENKRNRVINSDAGLVLFRRNPDEFLRRYITVDAKWMRYYTPETKEQSKQWVFKGDSAPKKAKTVKSGGKVMATIFWDAHGNIYVDYLAKGQTINGEYYA
;
A
#
# COMPACT_ATOMS: atom_id res chain seq x y z
N MET A 1 13.94 35.44 4.86
CA MET A 1 14.83 34.61 5.68
C MET A 1 13.97 33.81 6.65
N GLU A 2 14.13 32.49 6.65
CA GLU A 2 13.39 31.60 7.56
C GLU A 2 13.93 31.71 9.00
N LYS A 3 13.13 31.31 9.98
CA LYS A 3 13.48 31.43 11.41
C LYS A 3 14.79 30.70 11.77
N ASN A 4 15.12 29.61 11.07
CA ASN A 4 16.34 28.84 11.29
C ASN A 4 17.59 29.57 10.76
N GLU A 5 17.46 30.27 9.64
CA GLU A 5 18.56 31.04 9.04
C GLU A 5 18.97 32.21 9.94
N PHE A 6 17.99 32.94 10.52
CA PHE A 6 18.28 33.98 11.51
C PHE A 6 19.04 33.42 12.73
N ARG A 7 18.72 32.20 13.18
CA ARG A 7 19.39 31.58 14.33
C ARG A 7 20.82 31.18 14.00
N ALA A 8 21.08 30.69 12.79
CA ALA A 8 22.44 30.39 12.31
C ALA A 8 23.29 31.67 12.22
N VAL A 9 22.72 32.78 11.76
CA VAL A 9 23.40 34.08 11.70
C VAL A 9 23.74 34.59 13.12
N ILE A 10 22.81 34.44 14.07
CA ILE A 10 23.06 34.82 15.47
C ILE A 10 24.14 33.93 16.10
N GLU A 11 24.16 32.62 15.79
CA GLU A 11 25.21 31.70 16.22
C GLU A 11 26.59 32.11 15.71
N HIS A 12 26.68 32.41 14.41
CA HIS A 12 27.92 32.90 13.80
C HIS A 12 28.45 34.16 14.47
N PHE A 13 27.57 35.13 14.75
CA PHE A 13 27.99 36.35 15.43
C PHE A 13 28.35 36.14 16.91
N TYR A 14 27.69 35.19 17.58
CA TYR A 14 28.07 34.76 18.92
C TYR A 14 29.47 34.12 18.94
N LEU A 15 29.80 33.26 17.96
CA LEU A 15 31.13 32.66 17.82
C LEU A 15 32.22 33.72 17.55
N LYS A 16 31.87 34.81 16.86
CA LYS A 16 32.72 36.01 16.70
C LYS A 16 32.84 36.87 17.97
N ARG A 17 32.29 36.42 19.10
CA ARG A 17 32.32 37.09 20.43
C ARG A 17 31.66 38.46 20.45
N LEU A 18 30.67 38.69 19.58
CA LEU A 18 29.90 39.93 19.57
C LEU A 18 28.86 39.94 20.70
N THR A 19 28.58 41.12 21.24
CA THR A 19 27.54 41.29 22.27
C THR A 19 26.14 41.26 21.64
N PRO A 20 25.08 40.86 22.36
CA PRO A 20 23.71 40.85 21.81
C PRO A 20 23.25 42.18 21.19
N LYS A 21 23.77 43.31 21.70
CA LYS A 21 23.50 44.65 21.16
C LYS A 21 24.13 44.83 19.78
N GLU A 22 25.41 44.47 19.62
CA GLU A 22 26.11 44.52 18.34
C GLU A 22 25.49 43.56 17.30
N ILE A 23 25.04 42.39 17.76
CA ILE A 23 24.34 41.42 16.91
C ILE A 23 23.03 42.03 16.39
N LYS A 24 22.28 42.74 17.25
CA LYS A 24 21.04 43.42 16.84
C LYS A 24 21.32 44.52 15.84
N THR A 25 22.31 45.38 16.08
CA THR A 25 22.70 46.45 15.14
C THR A 25 23.07 45.87 13.77
N LYS A 26 23.92 44.84 13.72
CA LYS A 26 24.29 44.17 12.46
C LYS A 26 23.10 43.47 11.79
N SER A 27 22.21 42.88 12.57
CA SER A 27 20.99 42.27 12.03
C SER A 27 20.04 43.32 11.45
N ASP A 28 19.96 44.51 12.06
CA ASP A 28 19.10 45.61 11.61
C ASP A 28 19.67 46.29 10.36
N GLU A 29 20.99 46.44 10.26
CA GLU A 29 21.68 46.94 9.06
C GLU A 29 21.41 46.07 7.84
N VAL A 30 21.43 44.74 8.01
CA VAL A 30 21.28 43.80 6.88
C VAL A 30 19.82 43.48 6.56
N HIS A 31 18.94 43.42 7.57
CA HIS A 31 17.56 42.92 7.41
C HIS A 31 16.47 43.97 7.66
N GLY A 32 16.81 45.17 8.13
CA GLY A 32 15.89 46.28 8.34
C GLY A 32 14.63 45.89 9.12
N THR A 33 13.45 46.12 8.53
CA THR A 33 12.14 45.81 9.13
C THR A 33 11.86 44.32 9.32
N SER A 34 12.62 43.44 8.64
CA SER A 34 12.50 41.98 8.75
C SER A 34 13.44 41.36 9.80
N ALA A 35 14.24 42.18 10.48
CA ALA A 35 15.19 41.73 11.49
C ALA A 35 14.51 41.11 12.72
N THR A 36 15.16 40.12 13.32
CA THR A 36 14.65 39.49 14.54
C THR A 36 14.61 40.47 15.71
N ALA A 37 13.59 40.35 16.56
CA ALA A 37 13.45 41.18 17.75
C ALA A 37 14.65 40.99 18.69
N PHE A 38 15.06 42.08 19.37
CA PHE A 38 16.18 42.04 20.31
C PHE A 38 16.02 40.96 21.40
N ALA A 39 14.80 40.77 21.90
CA ALA A 39 14.49 39.72 22.87
C ALA A 39 14.79 38.31 22.34
N THR A 40 14.52 38.04 21.06
CA THR A 40 14.83 36.76 20.42
C THR A 40 16.35 36.54 20.30
N ILE A 41 17.09 37.57 19.92
CA ILE A 41 18.56 37.54 19.84
C ILE A 41 19.16 37.30 21.23
N TYR A 42 18.70 38.05 22.24
CA TYR A 42 19.16 37.90 23.62
C TYR A 42 18.92 36.49 24.17
N ASN A 43 17.70 35.97 24.00
CA ASN A 43 17.35 34.62 24.44
C ASN A 43 18.19 33.56 23.73
N ARG A 44 18.44 33.70 22.42
CA ARG A 44 19.27 32.75 21.67
C ARG A 44 20.74 32.79 22.10
N VAL A 45 21.31 33.98 22.32
CA VAL A 45 22.67 34.10 22.87
C VAL A 45 22.78 33.44 24.25
N ASN A 46 21.75 33.56 25.09
CA ASN A 46 21.72 32.85 26.39
C ASN A 46 21.60 31.33 26.23
N GLU A 47 20.86 30.82 25.25
CA GLU A 47 20.84 29.38 24.95
C GLU A 47 22.22 28.89 24.45
N PHE A 48 22.94 29.68 23.65
CA PHE A 48 24.31 29.35 23.23
C PHE A 48 25.31 29.38 24.39
N LYS A 49 25.16 30.30 25.35
CA LYS A 49 25.94 30.28 26.61
C LYS A 49 25.67 29.00 27.42
N ARG A 50 24.44 28.47 27.35
CA ARG A 50 24.03 27.18 27.93
C ARG A 50 24.40 25.97 27.07
N ARG A 51 25.27 26.15 26.05
CA ARG A 51 25.75 25.11 25.12
C ARG A 51 24.66 24.44 24.27
N ARG A 52 23.49 25.07 24.09
CA ARG A 52 22.44 24.59 23.19
C ARG A 52 22.59 25.24 21.82
N THR A 53 23.32 24.58 20.92
CA THR A 53 23.64 25.08 19.56
C THR A 53 22.60 24.74 18.50
N SER A 54 21.56 23.96 18.82
CA SER A 54 20.54 23.59 17.82
C SER A 54 19.79 24.83 17.30
N THR A 55 19.82 25.03 15.99
CA THR A 55 19.08 26.08 15.28
C THR A 55 17.59 25.74 15.13
N ASN A 56 17.22 24.46 15.23
CA ASN A 56 15.84 24.01 15.13
C ASN A 56 15.03 24.29 16.42
N ASP A 57 13.70 24.36 16.27
CA ASP A 57 12.79 24.35 17.42
C ASP A 57 12.88 22.99 18.12
N GLN A 58 12.87 23.01 19.45
CA GLN A 58 12.68 21.79 20.22
C GLN A 58 11.23 21.29 20.06
N ASN A 59 11.03 20.00 20.31
CA ASN A 59 9.68 19.43 20.35
C ASN A 59 8.82 20.26 21.29
N ARG A 60 7.76 20.86 20.74
CA ARG A 60 6.80 21.61 21.53
C ARG A 60 5.93 20.61 22.29
N SER A 61 5.58 20.93 23.53
CA SER A 61 4.51 20.24 24.24
C SER A 61 3.20 20.49 23.48
N GLY A 62 2.75 19.50 22.72
CA GLY A 62 1.45 19.49 22.08
C GLY A 62 0.33 19.18 23.07
N ARG A 63 -0.91 19.08 22.56
CA ARG A 63 -1.98 18.37 23.29
C ARG A 63 -1.43 16.99 23.68
N PRO A 64 -1.61 16.52 24.92
CA PRO A 64 -1.25 15.15 25.27
C PRO A 64 -1.88 14.23 24.23
N GLU A 65 -1.10 13.35 23.60
CA GLU A 65 -1.71 12.24 22.85
C GLU A 65 -2.69 11.60 23.83
N GLU A 66 -3.99 11.65 23.51
CA GLU A 66 -5.01 11.01 24.33
C GLU A 66 -4.50 9.62 24.67
N GLU A 67 -4.36 9.40 25.97
CA GLU A 67 -3.62 8.35 26.64
C GLU A 67 -3.92 6.99 26.02
N THR A 68 -3.23 6.70 24.92
CA THR A 68 -3.32 5.40 24.26
C THR A 68 -2.37 4.52 25.06
N SER A 69 -2.81 4.15 26.26
CA SER A 69 -2.08 3.27 27.16
C SER A 69 -1.62 2.05 26.38
N SER A 70 -0.38 1.61 26.61
CA SER A 70 0.16 0.39 25.98
C SER A 70 -0.81 -0.78 26.12
N GLU A 71 -1.46 -0.90 27.27
CA GLU A 71 -2.47 -1.94 27.52
C GLU A 71 -3.64 -1.87 26.55
N MET A 72 -4.06 -0.68 26.12
CA MET A 72 -5.15 -0.49 25.17
C MET A 72 -4.74 -0.90 23.76
N ILE A 73 -3.49 -0.64 23.38
CA ILE A 73 -2.92 -1.08 22.10
C ILE A 73 -2.88 -2.62 22.06
N ASP A 74 -2.40 -3.24 23.13
CA ASP A 74 -2.33 -4.71 23.25
C ASP A 74 -3.72 -5.33 23.18
N LYS A 75 -4.67 -4.73 23.90
CA LYS A 75 -6.09 -5.10 23.88
C LYS A 75 -6.74 -5.01 22.49
N ILE A 76 -6.38 -4.02 21.68
CA ILE A 76 -6.85 -3.90 20.28
C ILE A 76 -6.14 -4.92 19.39
N HIS A 77 -4.84 -5.14 19.61
CA HIS A 77 -4.06 -6.13 18.90
C HIS A 77 -4.65 -7.54 19.08
N ASP A 78 -4.99 -7.94 20.31
CA ASP A 78 -5.60 -9.24 20.62
C ASP A 78 -6.97 -9.42 19.97
N MET A 79 -7.78 -8.36 19.90
CA MET A 79 -9.06 -8.39 19.18
C MET A 79 -8.85 -8.65 17.68
N VAL A 80 -7.85 -8.01 17.07
CA VAL A 80 -7.50 -8.21 15.65
C VAL A 80 -6.92 -9.60 15.40
N LEU A 81 -6.14 -10.15 16.34
CA LEU A 81 -5.64 -11.53 16.24
C LEU A 81 -6.77 -12.55 16.29
N SER A 82 -7.75 -12.32 17.17
CA SER A 82 -8.91 -13.21 17.37
C SER A 82 -9.85 -13.20 16.17
N ASP A 83 -10.16 -12.02 15.63
CA ASP A 83 -10.91 -11.86 14.38
C ASP A 83 -10.24 -10.86 13.44
N ARG A 84 -9.57 -11.39 12.41
CA ARG A 84 -8.89 -10.59 11.38
C ARG A 84 -9.85 -9.77 10.51
N ARG A 85 -11.15 -10.05 10.53
CA ARG A 85 -12.18 -9.37 9.71
C ARG A 85 -12.90 -8.24 10.46
N ILE A 86 -12.67 -8.11 11.77
CA ILE A 86 -13.30 -7.10 12.64
C ILE A 86 -13.29 -5.69 12.03
N LYS A 87 -14.39 -4.96 12.20
CA LYS A 87 -14.50 -3.58 11.71
C LYS A 87 -13.95 -2.59 12.75
N VAL A 88 -13.36 -1.49 12.26
CA VAL A 88 -12.91 -0.36 13.10
C VAL A 88 -14.02 0.12 14.03
N ARG A 89 -15.26 0.17 13.53
CA ARG A 89 -16.45 0.52 14.32
C ARG A 89 -16.70 -0.44 15.49
N GLU A 90 -16.62 -1.75 15.25
CA GLU A 90 -16.86 -2.77 16.28
C GLU A 90 -15.79 -2.71 17.38
N ILE A 91 -14.53 -2.44 17.02
CA ILE A 91 -13.45 -2.19 17.99
C ILE A 91 -13.74 -0.92 18.81
N GLY A 92 -14.14 0.16 18.15
CA GLY A 92 -14.45 1.43 18.81
C GLY A 92 -15.60 1.30 19.81
N GLU A 93 -16.69 0.63 19.41
CA GLU A 93 -17.84 0.36 20.29
C GLU A 93 -17.45 -0.54 21.48
N ALA A 94 -16.64 -1.59 21.25
CA ALA A 94 -16.21 -2.50 22.31
C ALA A 94 -15.27 -1.87 23.34
N ARG A 95 -14.50 -0.84 22.94
CA ARG A 95 -13.53 -0.16 23.82
C ARG A 95 -13.96 1.24 24.26
N GLY A 96 -15.08 1.74 23.76
CA GLY A 96 -15.55 3.11 24.03
C GLY A 96 -14.67 4.18 23.40
N ILE A 97 -13.99 3.87 22.28
CA ILE A 97 -13.03 4.76 21.62
C ILE A 97 -13.61 5.28 20.30
N SER A 98 -13.22 6.50 19.92
CA SER A 98 -13.52 7.04 18.60
C SER A 98 -12.95 6.17 17.47
N GLN A 99 -13.68 6.08 16.35
CA GLN A 99 -13.21 5.32 15.18
C GLN A 99 -11.89 5.86 14.61
N GLY A 100 -11.65 7.18 14.72
CA GLY A 100 -10.41 7.82 14.28
C GLY A 100 -9.21 7.36 15.09
N THR A 101 -9.34 7.30 16.41
CA THR A 101 -8.27 6.81 17.29
C THR A 101 -7.97 5.34 17.02
N VAL A 102 -9.00 4.49 16.85
CA VAL A 102 -8.80 3.07 16.47
C VAL A 102 -8.06 2.96 15.13
N PHE A 103 -8.42 3.78 14.15
CA PHE A 103 -7.76 3.81 12.86
C PHE A 103 -6.26 4.18 12.99
N SER A 104 -5.94 5.23 13.76
CA SER A 104 -4.54 5.60 14.04
C SER A 104 -3.79 4.51 14.80
N ILE A 105 -4.41 3.85 15.79
CA ILE A 105 -3.78 2.73 16.50
C ILE A 105 -3.45 1.58 15.54
N LEU A 106 -4.41 1.18 14.70
CA LEU A 106 -4.22 0.09 13.74
C LEU A 106 -3.12 0.41 12.72
N HIS A 107 -3.11 1.62 12.16
CA HIS A 107 -2.19 1.98 11.08
C HIS A 107 -0.83 2.52 11.55
N GLU A 108 -0.81 3.40 12.55
CA GLU A 108 0.42 4.09 12.99
C GLU A 108 1.15 3.32 14.09
N LYS A 109 0.42 2.75 15.06
CA LYS A 109 1.04 2.06 16.20
C LYS A 109 1.24 0.56 15.95
N LEU A 110 0.25 -0.13 15.38
CA LEU A 110 0.32 -1.57 15.06
C LEU A 110 0.81 -1.89 13.64
N GLY A 111 0.79 -0.91 12.73
CA GLY A 111 1.25 -1.11 11.35
C GLY A 111 0.41 -2.09 10.52
N VAL A 112 -0.81 -2.43 10.96
CA VAL A 112 -1.66 -3.39 10.25
C VAL A 112 -2.34 -2.76 9.05
N LYS A 113 -2.59 -3.56 8.01
CA LYS A 113 -3.29 -3.15 6.79
C LYS A 113 -4.45 -4.09 6.52
N LYS A 114 -5.62 -3.53 6.21
CA LYS A 114 -6.79 -4.31 5.80
C LYS A 114 -6.71 -4.58 4.30
N ILE A 115 -6.60 -5.86 3.94
CA ILE A 115 -6.46 -6.32 2.55
C ILE A 115 -7.64 -7.26 2.23
N SER A 116 -8.05 -7.31 0.97
CA SER A 116 -9.04 -8.28 0.51
C SER A 116 -8.42 -9.66 0.34
N GLU A 117 -9.14 -10.71 0.74
CA GLU A 117 -8.67 -12.08 0.57
C GLU A 117 -8.48 -12.44 -0.90
N ARG A 118 -7.41 -13.18 -1.20
CA ARG A 118 -7.14 -13.69 -2.54
C ARG A 118 -8.14 -14.79 -2.88
N ARG A 119 -8.81 -14.66 -4.02
CA ARG A 119 -9.64 -15.74 -4.57
C ARG A 119 -8.74 -16.87 -5.06
N VAL A 120 -8.96 -18.08 -4.54
CA VAL A 120 -8.25 -19.31 -4.93
C VAL A 120 -9.24 -20.24 -5.64
N PRO A 121 -8.84 -21.01 -6.68
CA PRO A 121 -9.75 -21.88 -7.43
C PRO A 121 -10.53 -22.88 -6.57
N CYS A 122 -9.88 -23.47 -5.57
CA CYS A 122 -10.48 -24.42 -4.63
C CYS A 122 -9.63 -24.56 -3.37
N LEU A 123 -10.24 -25.08 -2.30
CA LEU A 123 -9.52 -25.50 -1.09
C LEU A 123 -9.04 -26.93 -1.28
N LEU A 124 -7.72 -27.12 -1.23
CA LEU A 124 -7.11 -28.43 -1.44
C LEU A 124 -7.10 -29.25 -0.14
N LEU A 125 -7.53 -30.51 -0.25
CA LEU A 125 -7.28 -31.54 0.76
C LEU A 125 -5.77 -31.82 0.87
N MET A 126 -5.34 -32.38 2.00
CA MET A 126 -3.92 -32.70 2.23
C MET A 126 -3.36 -33.65 1.17
N GLU A 127 -4.14 -34.62 0.74
CA GLU A 127 -3.76 -35.56 -0.32
C GLU A 127 -3.54 -34.86 -1.66
N ASN A 128 -4.43 -33.96 -2.06
CA ASN A 128 -4.26 -33.16 -3.28
C ASN A 128 -2.99 -32.29 -3.23
N LYS A 129 -2.64 -31.75 -2.05
CA LYS A 129 -1.39 -31.00 -1.86
C LYS A 129 -0.18 -31.90 -2.05
N ARG A 130 -0.19 -33.09 -1.44
CA ARG A 130 0.88 -34.08 -1.57
C ARG A 130 1.11 -34.49 -3.02
N ASN A 131 0.04 -34.85 -3.72
CA ASN A 131 0.11 -35.26 -5.13
C ASN A 131 0.63 -34.14 -6.03
N ARG A 132 0.25 -32.88 -5.75
CA ARG A 132 0.80 -31.73 -6.48
C ARG A 132 2.31 -31.58 -6.26
N VAL A 133 2.80 -31.76 -5.02
CA VAL A 133 4.24 -31.67 -4.74
C VAL A 133 5.00 -32.78 -5.46
N ILE A 134 4.55 -34.03 -5.34
CA ILE A 134 5.17 -35.19 -6.01
C ILE A 134 5.25 -34.97 -7.53
N ASN A 135 4.13 -34.56 -8.16
CA ASN A 135 4.09 -34.32 -9.59
C ASN A 135 4.97 -33.14 -10.01
N SER A 136 5.03 -32.08 -9.18
CA SER A 136 5.88 -30.91 -9.46
C SER A 136 7.36 -31.25 -9.33
N ASP A 137 7.74 -32.05 -8.33
CA ASP A 137 9.13 -32.50 -8.14
C ASP A 137 9.59 -33.39 -9.28
N ALA A 138 8.74 -34.34 -9.71
CA ALA A 138 9.02 -35.18 -10.88
C ALA A 138 9.20 -34.34 -12.15
N GLY A 139 8.30 -33.36 -12.38
CA GLY A 139 8.43 -32.42 -13.50
C GLY A 139 9.69 -31.56 -13.42
N LEU A 140 10.07 -31.11 -12.21
CA LEU A 140 11.27 -30.31 -11.97
C LEU A 140 12.56 -31.10 -12.27
N VAL A 141 12.60 -32.39 -11.92
CA VAL A 141 13.74 -33.27 -12.25
C VAL A 141 13.90 -33.38 -13.77
N LEU A 142 12.81 -33.58 -14.51
CA LEU A 142 12.85 -33.64 -15.98
C LEU A 142 13.29 -32.30 -16.58
N PHE A 143 12.75 -31.19 -16.08
CA PHE A 143 13.10 -29.86 -16.53
C PHE A 143 14.59 -29.54 -16.30
N ARG A 144 15.13 -29.87 -15.12
CA ARG A 144 16.55 -29.61 -14.79
C ARG A 144 17.54 -30.41 -15.63
N ARG A 145 17.14 -31.58 -16.15
CA ARG A 145 18.02 -32.43 -16.97
C ARG A 145 18.35 -31.78 -18.31
N ASN A 146 17.36 -31.18 -18.97
CA ASN A 146 17.55 -30.44 -20.21
C ASN A 146 16.40 -29.42 -20.40
N PRO A 147 16.54 -28.19 -19.89
CA PRO A 147 15.47 -27.19 -19.94
C PRO A 147 15.02 -26.87 -21.36
N ASP A 148 15.98 -26.70 -22.28
CA ASP A 148 15.71 -26.27 -23.65
C ASP A 148 14.93 -27.33 -24.44
N GLU A 149 15.34 -28.59 -24.34
CA GLU A 149 14.64 -29.70 -25.00
C GLU A 149 13.29 -29.98 -24.34
N PHE A 150 13.20 -29.87 -23.01
CA PHE A 150 11.95 -30.05 -22.28
C PHE A 150 10.90 -29.04 -22.77
N LEU A 151 11.24 -27.74 -22.79
CA LEU A 151 10.32 -26.70 -23.24
C LEU A 151 9.99 -26.82 -24.73
N ARG A 152 10.97 -27.17 -25.57
CA ARG A 152 10.75 -27.36 -27.02
C ARG A 152 9.76 -28.49 -27.33
N ARG A 153 9.69 -29.52 -26.49
CA ARG A 153 8.76 -30.66 -26.67
C ARG A 153 7.45 -30.52 -25.90
N TYR A 154 7.34 -29.52 -25.02
CA TYR A 154 6.18 -29.36 -24.17
C TYR A 154 5.04 -28.71 -24.94
N ILE A 155 4.04 -29.51 -25.30
CA ILE A 155 2.79 -29.03 -25.89
C ILE A 155 1.71 -29.16 -24.82
N THR A 156 0.92 -28.10 -24.63
CA THR A 156 -0.21 -28.11 -23.70
C THR A 156 -1.50 -27.70 -24.40
N VAL A 157 -2.62 -28.06 -23.78
CA VAL A 157 -3.97 -27.72 -24.22
C VAL A 157 -4.80 -27.22 -23.05
N ASP A 158 -5.69 -26.26 -23.31
CA ASP A 158 -6.77 -25.90 -22.39
C ASP A 158 -8.01 -25.47 -23.18
N ALA A 159 -9.18 -25.61 -22.56
CA ALA A 159 -10.47 -25.25 -23.13
C ALA A 159 -11.14 -24.14 -22.32
N LYS A 160 -11.50 -23.04 -22.99
CA LYS A 160 -12.08 -21.86 -22.35
C LYS A 160 -13.38 -21.43 -23.00
N TRP A 161 -14.39 -21.19 -22.16
CA TRP A 161 -15.61 -20.51 -22.58
C TRP A 161 -15.35 -19.02 -22.82
N MET A 162 -15.51 -18.59 -24.07
CA MET A 162 -15.51 -17.19 -24.47
C MET A 162 -16.94 -16.71 -24.70
N ARG A 163 -17.28 -15.58 -24.10
CA ARG A 163 -18.60 -14.96 -24.26
C ARG A 163 -18.50 -13.85 -25.29
N TYR A 164 -19.53 -13.67 -26.11
CA TYR A 164 -19.59 -12.56 -27.06
C TYR A 164 -19.48 -11.19 -26.38
N TYR A 165 -20.05 -11.09 -25.18
CA TYR A 165 -19.93 -9.89 -24.36
C TYR A 165 -19.72 -10.25 -22.89
N THR A 166 -18.62 -9.72 -22.33
CA THR A 166 -18.35 -9.71 -20.89
C THR A 166 -18.32 -8.26 -20.43
N PRO A 167 -19.25 -7.82 -19.56
CA PRO A 167 -19.23 -6.46 -19.05
C PRO A 167 -17.97 -6.25 -18.20
N GLU A 168 -17.37 -5.07 -18.31
CA GLU A 168 -16.22 -4.74 -17.48
C GLU A 168 -16.62 -4.77 -16.01
N THR A 169 -15.70 -5.23 -15.17
CA THR A 169 -15.87 -5.25 -13.72
C THR A 169 -15.93 -3.84 -13.14
N LYS A 170 -16.41 -3.72 -11.89
CA LYS A 170 -16.44 -2.45 -11.15
C LYS A 170 -15.04 -1.83 -11.01
N GLU A 171 -14.00 -2.67 -10.95
CA GLU A 171 -12.62 -2.18 -10.86
C GLU A 171 -12.09 -1.68 -12.19
N GLN A 172 -12.41 -2.36 -13.29
CA GLN A 172 -12.03 -1.93 -14.65
C GLN A 172 -12.70 -0.62 -15.05
N SER A 173 -13.92 -0.36 -14.55
CA SER A 173 -14.62 0.90 -14.83
C SER A 173 -14.25 2.06 -13.90
N LYS A 174 -13.17 1.94 -13.11
CA LYS A 174 -12.68 3.06 -12.28
C LYS A 174 -12.14 4.15 -13.22
N GLN A 175 -12.54 5.39 -12.99
CA GLN A 175 -12.11 6.55 -13.76
C GLN A 175 -11.83 7.73 -12.83
N TRP A 176 -10.91 8.60 -13.25
CA TRP A 176 -10.60 9.83 -12.55
C TRP A 176 -11.73 10.85 -12.75
N VAL A 177 -12.15 11.51 -11.69
CA VAL A 177 -13.15 12.58 -11.70
C VAL A 177 -12.61 13.78 -10.94
N PHE A 178 -13.00 15.00 -11.31
CA PHE A 178 -12.55 16.18 -10.60
C PHE A 178 -13.40 16.42 -9.35
N LYS A 179 -12.88 17.26 -8.44
CA LYS A 179 -13.57 17.60 -7.18
C LYS A 179 -14.85 18.39 -7.51
N GLY A 180 -16.00 17.82 -7.13
CA GLY A 180 -17.33 18.40 -7.38
C GLY A 180 -18.12 17.68 -8.47
N ASP A 181 -17.47 16.83 -9.26
CA ASP A 181 -18.16 16.03 -10.29
C ASP A 181 -19.01 14.93 -9.65
N SER A 182 -20.15 14.66 -10.27
CA SER A 182 -20.97 13.51 -9.91
C SER A 182 -20.29 12.21 -10.31
N ALA A 183 -20.45 11.16 -9.51
CA ALA A 183 -19.96 9.84 -9.87
C ALA A 183 -20.60 9.36 -11.20
N PRO A 184 -19.79 8.93 -12.19
CA PRO A 184 -20.28 8.49 -13.48
C PRO A 184 -21.17 7.25 -13.33
N LYS A 185 -22.30 7.26 -14.04
CA LYS A 185 -23.30 6.21 -13.96
C LYS A 185 -23.01 5.15 -15.02
N LYS A 186 -22.91 3.89 -14.58
CA LYS A 186 -22.83 2.72 -15.46
C LYS A 186 -24.06 1.86 -15.24
N ALA A 187 -24.79 1.57 -16.31
CA ALA A 187 -25.91 0.63 -16.26
C ALA A 187 -25.41 -0.78 -15.89
N LYS A 188 -26.19 -1.52 -15.11
CA LYS A 188 -25.90 -2.93 -14.83
C LYS A 188 -26.18 -3.73 -16.09
N THR A 189 -25.14 -4.30 -16.69
CA THR A 189 -25.25 -5.19 -17.84
C THR A 189 -24.95 -6.63 -17.42
N VAL A 190 -25.69 -7.58 -17.98
CA VAL A 190 -25.48 -9.01 -17.75
C VAL A 190 -24.54 -9.58 -18.82
N LYS A 191 -23.79 -10.62 -18.48
CA LYS A 191 -22.98 -11.38 -19.45
C LYS A 191 -23.88 -11.94 -20.55
N SER A 192 -23.41 -11.94 -21.80
CA SER A 192 -24.17 -12.54 -22.91
C SER A 192 -24.48 -14.01 -22.63
N GLY A 193 -25.69 -14.45 -22.99
CA GLY A 193 -26.07 -15.87 -22.96
C GLY A 193 -25.28 -16.67 -24.01
N GLY A 194 -25.02 -16.05 -25.17
CA GLY A 194 -24.16 -16.61 -26.20
C GLY A 194 -22.70 -16.74 -25.73
N LYS A 195 -22.17 -17.95 -25.88
CA LYS A 195 -20.79 -18.33 -25.56
C LYS A 195 -20.32 -19.39 -26.56
N VAL A 196 -19.03 -19.36 -26.86
CA VAL A 196 -18.31 -20.34 -27.68
C VAL A 196 -17.21 -20.94 -26.81
N MET A 197 -16.98 -22.23 -26.91
CA MET A 197 -15.86 -22.89 -26.26
C MET A 197 -14.71 -22.94 -27.26
N ALA A 198 -13.55 -22.39 -26.88
CA ALA A 198 -12.34 -22.55 -27.68
C ALA A 198 -11.39 -23.50 -26.98
N THR A 199 -10.83 -24.42 -27.76
CA THR A 199 -9.76 -25.32 -27.35
C THR A 199 -8.49 -24.83 -28.03
N ILE A 200 -7.45 -24.54 -27.25
CA ILE A 200 -6.20 -23.95 -27.76
C ILE A 200 -5.08 -24.92 -27.41
N PHE A 201 -4.27 -25.29 -28.40
CA PHE A 201 -3.02 -26.01 -28.24
C PHE A 201 -1.87 -25.05 -28.51
N TRP A 202 -0.86 -25.06 -27.64
CA TRP A 202 0.31 -24.19 -27.79
C TRP A 202 1.56 -24.82 -27.18
N ASP A 203 2.71 -24.34 -27.66
CA ASP A 203 4.04 -24.67 -27.15
C ASP A 203 4.85 -23.40 -26.85
N ALA A 204 6.16 -23.53 -26.69
CA ALA A 204 7.07 -22.42 -26.45
C ALA A 204 7.20 -21.45 -27.65
N HIS A 205 6.83 -21.86 -28.87
CA HIS A 205 6.89 -21.05 -30.08
C HIS A 205 5.58 -20.34 -30.41
N GLY A 206 4.46 -20.82 -29.87
CA GLY A 206 3.19 -20.12 -29.91
C GLY A 206 1.99 -21.05 -30.07
N ASN A 207 0.90 -20.51 -30.62
CA ASN A 207 -0.31 -21.27 -30.86
C ASN A 207 -0.09 -22.27 -32.00
N ILE A 208 -0.33 -23.54 -31.73
CA ILE A 208 -0.24 -24.63 -32.71
C ILE A 208 -1.60 -24.81 -33.40
N TYR A 209 -2.67 -24.87 -32.61
CA TYR A 209 -4.01 -25.14 -33.11
C TYR A 209 -5.07 -24.49 -32.23
N VAL A 210 -6.11 -23.97 -32.86
CA VAL A 210 -7.28 -23.42 -32.17
C VAL A 210 -8.52 -23.99 -32.82
N ASP A 211 -9.36 -24.64 -32.02
CA ASP A 211 -10.69 -25.06 -32.44
C ASP A 211 -11.76 -24.28 -31.70
N TYR A 212 -12.87 -24.01 -32.40
CA TYR A 212 -14.04 -23.34 -31.87
C TYR A 212 -15.22 -24.28 -31.96
N LEU A 213 -15.65 -24.77 -30.80
CA LEU A 213 -16.75 -25.72 -30.74
C LEU A 213 -18.05 -25.08 -31.22
N ALA A 214 -18.77 -25.80 -32.09
CA ALA A 214 -20.04 -25.33 -32.62
C ALA A 214 -21.09 -25.15 -31.53
N LYS A 215 -22.03 -24.23 -31.75
CA LYS A 215 -23.07 -23.89 -30.77
C LYS A 215 -23.93 -25.13 -30.47
N GLY A 216 -24.00 -25.51 -29.20
CA GLY A 216 -24.81 -26.64 -28.72
C GLY A 216 -24.04 -27.95 -28.58
N GLN A 217 -22.77 -28.00 -29.02
CA GLN A 217 -21.90 -29.14 -28.77
C GLN A 217 -21.18 -29.00 -27.42
N THR A 218 -20.73 -30.13 -26.88
CA THR A 218 -19.94 -30.23 -25.66
C THR A 218 -18.70 -31.06 -25.94
N ILE A 219 -17.57 -30.66 -25.36
CA ILE A 219 -16.35 -31.47 -25.38
C ILE A 219 -16.61 -32.77 -24.62
N ASN A 220 -16.58 -33.90 -25.32
CA ASN A 220 -16.68 -35.25 -24.79
C ASN A 220 -15.38 -36.02 -25.10
N GLY A 221 -15.32 -37.30 -24.69
CA GLY A 221 -14.16 -38.14 -25.00
C GLY A 221 -13.93 -38.33 -26.50
N GLU A 222 -15.01 -38.45 -27.28
CA GLU A 222 -14.95 -38.61 -28.75
C GLU A 222 -14.39 -37.38 -29.45
N TYR A 223 -14.68 -36.18 -28.95
CA TYR A 223 -14.14 -34.93 -29.47
C TYR A 223 -12.61 -34.84 -29.31
N TYR A 224 -12.04 -35.55 -28.34
CA TYR A 224 -10.59 -35.65 -28.13
C TYR A 224 -9.95 -36.90 -28.75
N ALA A 225 -10.75 -37.84 -29.27
CA ALA A 225 -10.28 -39.11 -29.83
C ALA A 225 -9.85 -38.94 -31.30
#